data_AF-A0A8B6X3I4-F1
#
_entry.id   AF-A0A8B6X3I4-F1
#
_cell.length_a   1.000
_cell.length_b   1.000
_cell.length_c   1.000
_cell.angle_alpha   90.00
_cell.angle_beta   90.00
_cell.angle_gamma   90.00
#
_symmetry.space_group_name_H-M   'P 1'
#
loop_
_entity.id
_entity.type
_entity.pdbx_description
1 polymer ?
#
loop_
_entity_poly.entity_id
_entity_poly.type
_entity_poly.pdbx_seq_one_letter_code
_entity_poly.pdbx_strand_id
1 'polypeptide(L)' 'MRTTVTIDDALYERALEVADPDMDKADLFREAIRTFVRVQAAKRLAALGGTAPEMPDIPRQRDGGE' A
#
# COMPACT_ATOMS: atom_id res chain seq x y z
N MET A 1 -9.30 3.43 19.90
CA MET A 1 -10.62 2.83 19.61
C MET A 1 -10.47 1.32 19.75
N ARG A 2 -11.39 0.64 20.46
CA ARG A 2 -11.38 -0.82 20.60
C ARG A 2 -12.42 -1.39 19.66
N THR A 3 -12.00 -2.33 18.82
CA THR A 3 -12.86 -2.92 17.78
C THR A 3 -12.65 -4.42 17.78
N THR A 4 -13.75 -5.18 17.77
CA THR A 4 -13.73 -6.64 17.63
C THR A 4 -14.07 -6.97 16.19
N VAL A 5 -13.27 -7.83 15.56
CA VAL A 5 -13.44 -8.22 14.16
C VAL A 5 -13.36 -9.74 14.07
N THR A 6 -14.24 -10.35 13.28
CA THR A 6 -14.16 -11.78 12.96
C THR A 6 -13.29 -11.96 11.72
N ILE A 7 -12.28 -12.83 11.81
CA ILE A 7 -11.37 -13.16 10.71
C ILE A 7 -11.31 -14.68 10.55
N ASP A 8 -11.05 -15.13 9.33
CA ASP A 8 -10.79 -16.53 9.04
C ASP A 8 -9.45 -16.97 9.66
N ASP A 9 -9.45 -18.10 10.35
CA ASP A 9 -8.27 -18.59 11.07
C ASP A 9 -7.13 -18.95 10.13
N ALA A 10 -7.42 -19.55 8.96
CA ALA A 10 -6.38 -19.89 7.99
C ALA A 10 -5.75 -18.63 7.36
N LEU A 11 -6.54 -17.57 7.19
CA LEU A 11 -6.00 -16.27 6.77
C LEU A 11 -5.10 -15.66 7.85
N TYR A 12 -5.52 -15.75 9.12
CA TYR A 12 -4.75 -15.23 10.24
C TYR A 12 -3.43 -15.98 10.44
N GLU A 13 -3.44 -17.31 10.34
CA GLU A 13 -2.23 -18.15 10.42
C GLU A 13 -1.22 -17.81 9.31
N ARG A 14 -1.68 -17.70 8.06
CA ARG A 14 -0.80 -17.28 6.94
C ARG A 14 -0.19 -15.91 7.16
N ALA A 15 -0.94 -14.99 7.77
CA ALA A 15 -0.41 -13.67 8.08
C ALA A 15 0.68 -13.75 9.16
N LEU A 16 0.54 -14.64 10.14
CA LEU A 16 1.57 -14.87 11.17
C LEU A 16 2.82 -15.56 10.62
N GLU A 17 2.70 -16.45 9.63
CA GLU A 17 3.85 -17.11 9.00
C GLU A 17 4.82 -16.12 8.32
N VAL A 18 4.30 -14.98 7.87
CA VAL A 18 5.07 -13.94 7.15
C VAL A 18 5.30 -12.68 7.97
N ALA A 19 4.65 -12.54 9.12
CA ALA A 19 4.80 -11.38 10.00
C ALA A 19 6.15 -11.42 10.72
N ASP A 20 6.61 -10.24 11.14
CA ASP A 20 7.80 -10.15 11.97
C ASP A 20 7.55 -10.86 13.32
N PRO A 21 8.55 -11.59 13.87
CA PRO A 21 8.40 -12.37 15.10
C PRO A 21 7.94 -11.53 16.30
N ASP A 22 8.28 -10.25 16.31
CA ASP A 22 7.99 -9.30 17.40
C ASP A 22 6.67 -8.54 17.17
N MET A 23 5.95 -8.81 16.07
CA MET A 23 4.72 -8.09 15.73
C MET A 23 3.55 -8.60 16.58
N ASP A 24 2.89 -7.68 17.27
CA ASP A 24 1.67 -8.02 18.02
C ASP A 24 0.42 -8.06 17.11
N LYS A 25 -0.69 -8.57 17.65
CA LYS A 25 -1.95 -8.69 16.89
C LYS A 25 -2.45 -7.33 16.39
N ALA A 26 -2.32 -6.28 17.20
CA ALA A 26 -2.83 -4.96 16.85
C ALA A 26 -2.01 -4.33 15.73
N ASP A 27 -0.70 -4.54 15.75
CA ASP A 27 0.23 -4.08 14.71
C ASP A 27 -0.01 -4.80 13.39
N LEU A 28 -0.28 -6.11 13.42
CA LEU A 28 -0.66 -6.87 12.21
C LEU A 28 -1.93 -6.29 11.56
N PHE A 29 -2.96 -6.01 12.35
CA PHE A 29 -4.21 -5.40 11.83
C PHE A 29 -3.98 -3.97 11.33
N ARG A 30 -3.17 -3.18 12.03
CA ARG A 30 -2.83 -1.81 11.61
C ARG A 30 -2.08 -1.82 10.27
N GLU A 31 -1.15 -2.75 10.10
CA GLU A 31 -0.38 -2.88 8.87
C GLU A 31 -1.23 -3.39 7.70
N ALA A 32 -2.14 -4.34 7.96
CA ALA A 32 -3.12 -4.78 6.97
C ALA A 32 -3.99 -3.61 6.46
N ILE A 33 -4.48 -2.75 7.36
CA ILE A 33 -5.26 -1.56 6.99
C ILE A 33 -4.40 -0.56 6.20
N ARG A 34 -3.17 -0.28 6.64
CA ARG A 34 -2.24 0.62 5.95
C ARG A 34 -1.98 0.13 4.52
N THR A 35 -1.70 -1.16 4.37
CA THR A 35 -1.47 -1.81 3.09
C THR A 35 -2.71 -1.75 2.20
N PHE A 36 -3.90 -2.01 2.75
CA PHE A 36 -5.15 -1.89 2.01
C PHE A 36 -5.35 -0.47 1.44
N VAL A 37 -5.15 0.57 2.26
CA VAL A 37 -5.24 1.96 1.81
C VAL A 37 -4.26 2.23 0.67
N ARG A 38 -3.00 1.79 0.81
CA ARG A 38 -1.97 1.93 -0.23
C ARG A 38 -2.38 1.26 -1.54
N VAL A 39 -2.87 0.02 -1.49
CA VAL A 39 -3.30 -0.72 -2.69
C VAL A 39 -4.51 -0.06 -3.35
N GLN A 40 -5.49 0.40 -2.58
CA GLN A 40 -6.66 1.08 -3.14
C GLN A 40 -6.30 2.43 -3.76
N ALA A 41 -5.40 3.19 -3.12
CA ALA A 41 -4.89 4.44 -3.68
C ALA A 41 -4.16 4.20 -5.00
N ALA A 42 -3.28 3.18 -5.06
CA ALA A 42 -2.58 2.80 -6.29
C ALA A 42 -3.55 2.35 -7.39
N LYS A 43 -4.58 1.55 -7.07
CA LYS A 43 -5.62 1.16 -8.03
C LYS A 43 -6.39 2.35 -8.58
N ARG A 44 -6.76 3.31 -7.72
CA ARG A 44 -7.42 4.56 -8.13
C ARG A 44 -6.52 5.39 -9.05
N LEU A 45 -5.24 5.52 -8.70
CA LEU A 45 -4.26 6.22 -9.54
C LEU A 45 -4.08 5.53 -10.90
N ALA A 46 -3.97 4.20 -10.94
CA ALA A 46 -3.86 3.44 -12.18
C ALA A 46 -5.14 3.57 -13.04
N ALA A 47 -6.32 3.60 -12.42
CA ALA A 47 -7.58 3.82 -13.10
C ALA A 47 -7.70 5.23 -13.71
N LEU A 48 -6.95 6.22 -13.21
CA LEU A 48 -6.83 7.52 -13.86
C LEU A 48 -6.05 7.43 -15.18
N GLY A 49 -5.44 6.30 -15.56
CA GLY A 49 -5.13 5.97 -16.96
C GLY A 49 -4.35 7.03 -17.76
N GLY A 50 -3.51 7.86 -17.13
CA GLY A 50 -2.82 8.96 -17.83
C GLY A 50 -3.76 10.09 -18.29
N THR A 51 -4.84 10.36 -17.55
CA THR A 51 -5.87 11.41 -17.84
C THR A 51 -5.35 12.85 -17.75
N ALA A 52 -4.06 13.09 -17.88
CA ALA A 52 -3.52 14.41 -18.09
C ALA A 52 -2.96 14.52 -19.53
N PRO A 53 -3.82 14.43 -20.58
CA PRO A 53 -3.40 14.53 -21.97
C PRO A 53 -2.79 15.90 -22.31
N GLU A 54 -3.11 16.92 -21.50
CA GLU A 54 -2.55 18.28 -21.60
C GLU A 54 -1.38 18.53 -20.64
N MET A 55 -0.85 17.49 -19.98
CA MET A 55 0.29 17.66 -19.08
C MET A 55 1.50 18.16 -19.89
N PRO A 56 2.09 19.31 -19.54
CA PRO A 56 3.26 19.82 -20.23
C PRO A 56 4.45 18.87 -20.05
N ASP A 57 5.29 18.77 -21.08
CA ASP A 57 6.46 17.90 -21.06
C ASP A 57 7.44 18.35 -19.95
N ILE A 58 7.91 17.41 -19.14
CA ILE A 58 8.79 17.71 -18.01
C ILE A 58 10.24 17.74 -18.53
N PRO A 59 10.94 18.89 -18.50
CA PRO A 59 12.30 18.97 -19.02
C PRO A 59 13.22 18.04 -18.23
N ARG A 60 13.91 17.14 -18.94
CA ARG A 60 14.93 16.28 -18.32
C ARG A 60 16.15 17.13 -18.02
N GLN A 61 16.49 17.26 -16.74
CA GLN A 61 17.78 17.81 -16.35
C GLN A 61 18.87 16.81 -16.71
N ARG A 62 19.51 17.03 -17.87
CA ARG A 62 20.80 16.44 -18.19
C ARG A 62 21.82 17.43 -17.67
N ASP A 63 22.38 17.17 -16.49
CA ASP A 63 23.60 17.87 -16.10
C ASP A 63 24.60 17.67 -17.23
N GLY A 64 25.04 18.78 -17.82
CA GLY A 64 25.94 18.77 -18.95
C GLY A 64 27.20 18.01 -18.56
N GLY A 65 27.42 16.87 -19.19
CA GLY A 65 28.73 16.24 -19.21
C GLY A 65 29.68 17.18 -19.96
N GLU A 66 30.48 17.91 -19.20
CA GLU A 66 31.79 18.39 -19.65
C GLU A 66 32.80 17.25 -19.59
#